data_AF-A0A172TAB7-F1
#
_entry.id   AF-A0A172TAB7-F1
#
_cell.length_a   1.000
_cell.length_b   1.000
_cell.length_c   1.000
_cell.angle_alpha   90.00
_cell.angle_beta   90.00
_cell.angle_gamma   90.00
#
_symmetry.space_group_name_H-M   'P 1'
#
loop_
_entity.id
_entity.type
_entity.pdbx_description
1 polymer ?
#
loop_
_entity_poly.entity_id
_entity_poly.type
_entity_poly.pdbx_seq_one_letter_code
_entity_poly.pdbx_strand_id
1 'polypeptide(L)'
;MEFHLHGAVLVPAGYHVTEVKAVTIEAMDCGGKATAWRETVIQLMDGSAEEAEAGFMTNRKFLAIYDRAAKRLPVQDAAEVRFEYGNSYTPALQYHVTHTEMLPERMIVHLHTPGVQCKAGEACGLPADKAAEADCAPESGCCTPQAPISLS
;
A
#
# COMPACT_ATOMS: atom_id res chain seq x y z
N MET A 1 -1.01 14.02 -7.70
CA MET A 1 -0.78 12.71 -7.08
C MET A 1 -1.99 12.41 -6.24
N GLU A 2 -2.58 11.24 -6.43
CA GLU A 2 -3.79 10.80 -5.76
C GLU A 2 -3.49 9.56 -4.93
N PHE A 3 -4.23 9.38 -3.84
CA PHE A 3 -4.08 8.23 -2.95
C PHE A 3 -5.38 7.47 -2.88
N HIS A 4 -5.36 6.22 -3.35
CA HIS A 4 -6.56 5.40 -3.48
C HIS A 4 -6.50 4.22 -2.53
N LEU A 5 -7.59 3.97 -1.80
CA LEU A 5 -7.78 2.77 -0.98
C LEU A 5 -8.98 2.00 -1.54
N HIS A 6 -8.80 0.72 -1.86
CA HIS A 6 -9.85 -0.13 -2.45
C HIS A 6 -10.51 0.46 -3.71
N GLY A 7 -9.74 1.16 -4.54
CA GLY A 7 -10.21 1.75 -5.79
C GLY A 7 -10.97 3.08 -5.64
N ALA A 8 -11.06 3.62 -4.43
CA ALA A 8 -11.64 4.93 -4.15
C ALA A 8 -10.58 5.90 -3.63
N VAL A 9 -10.75 7.20 -3.90
CA VAL A 9 -9.90 8.25 -3.35
C VAL A 9 -10.02 8.25 -1.83
N LEU A 10 -8.90 7.99 -1.14
CA LEU A 10 -8.80 8.02 0.31
C LEU A 10 -8.50 9.43 0.82
N VAL A 11 -7.52 10.09 0.18
CA VAL A 11 -7.04 11.42 0.59
C VAL A 11 -7.62 12.46 -0.38
N PRO A 12 -8.47 13.39 0.10
CA PRO A 12 -9.08 14.41 -0.75
C PRO A 12 -8.04 15.34 -1.42
N ALA A 13 -8.45 15.99 -2.50
CA ALA A 13 -7.67 17.06 -3.13
C ALA A 13 -7.39 18.21 -2.13
N GLY A 14 -6.36 19.02 -2.40
CA GLY A 14 -5.94 20.09 -1.50
C GLY A 14 -5.10 19.64 -0.29
N TYR A 15 -4.84 18.34 -0.15
CA TYR A 15 -4.05 17.81 0.97
C TYR A 15 -2.62 18.40 1.05
N HIS A 16 -2.07 18.34 2.27
CA HIS A 16 -0.70 18.74 2.57
C HIS A 16 0.17 17.52 2.91
N VAL A 17 1.44 17.56 2.52
CA VAL A 17 2.47 16.70 3.11
C VAL A 17 3.03 17.46 4.31
N THR A 18 2.79 16.95 5.52
CA THR A 18 3.16 17.64 6.76
C THR A 18 4.48 17.16 7.34
N GLU A 19 4.83 15.89 7.10
CA GLU A 19 6.06 15.29 7.63
C GLU A 19 6.59 14.18 6.72
N VAL A 20 7.91 14.02 6.70
CA VAL A 20 8.61 12.86 6.11
C VAL A 20 9.49 12.29 7.21
N LYS A 21 9.30 11.01 7.54
CA LYS A 21 9.98 10.30 8.63
C LYS A 21 10.89 9.23 8.03
N ALA A 22 12.16 9.19 8.44
CA ALA A 22 13.04 8.06 8.18
C ALA A 22 13.02 7.14 9.43
N VAL A 23 12.34 6.00 9.32
CA VAL A 23 12.02 5.13 10.45
C VAL A 23 12.90 3.88 10.40
N THR A 24 13.39 3.46 11.57
CA THR A 24 14.03 2.15 11.76
C THR A 24 13.09 1.31 12.60
N ILE A 25 12.77 0.13 12.12
CA ILE A 25 11.98 -0.83 12.89
C ILE A 25 12.87 -2.02 13.19
N GLU A 26 12.97 -2.32 14.48
CA GLU A 26 13.56 -3.55 14.99
C GLU A 26 12.43 -4.33 15.65
N ALA A 27 12.16 -5.54 15.16
CA ALA A 27 11.07 -6.35 15.64
C ALA A 27 11.54 -7.78 15.92
N MET A 28 10.89 -8.41 16.88
CA MET A 28 11.03 -9.83 17.18
C MET A 28 9.66 -10.49 17.03
N ASP A 29 9.59 -11.61 16.33
CA ASP A 29 8.35 -12.39 16.25
C ASP A 29 8.14 -13.28 17.49
N CYS A 30 6.95 -13.90 17.61
CA CYS A 30 6.64 -14.79 18.74
C CYS A 30 7.59 -16.00 18.86
N GLY A 31 8.29 -16.36 17.77
CA GLY A 31 9.28 -17.44 17.73
C GLY A 31 10.68 -16.99 18.17
N GLY A 32 10.86 -15.71 18.54
CA GLY A 32 12.14 -15.17 19.00
C GLY A 32 13.09 -14.76 17.87
N LYS A 33 12.64 -14.74 16.60
CA LYS A 33 13.47 -14.31 15.48
C LYS A 33 13.44 -12.79 15.37
N ALA A 34 14.62 -12.18 15.51
CA ALA A 34 14.80 -10.74 15.30
C ALA A 34 14.91 -10.39 13.81
N THR A 35 14.30 -9.28 13.43
CA THR A 35 14.37 -8.68 12.09
C THR A 35 14.43 -7.17 12.22
N ALA A 36 15.12 -6.51 11.29
CA ALA A 36 15.17 -5.07 11.21
C ALA A 36 14.96 -4.61 9.78
N TRP A 37 14.23 -3.51 9.61
CA TRP A 37 14.03 -2.88 8.31
C TRP A 37 13.88 -1.37 8.46
N ARG A 38 13.89 -0.68 7.32
CA ARG A 38 13.76 0.77 7.22
C ARG A 38 12.48 1.11 6.50
N GLU A 39 11.82 2.17 6.95
CA GLU A 39 10.64 2.72 6.29
C GLU A 39 10.81 4.22 6.09
N THR A 40 10.25 4.73 4.99
CA THR A 40 10.03 6.17 4.81
C THR A 40 8.53 6.44 4.94
N VAL A 41 8.12 7.10 6.01
CA VAL A 41 6.71 7.42 6.27
C VAL A 41 6.44 8.86 5.87
N ILE A 42 5.46 9.07 4.99
CA ILE A 42 5.07 10.39 4.50
C ILE A 42 3.67 10.70 5.03
N GLN A 43 3.59 11.70 5.90
CA GLN A 43 2.35 12.08 6.56
C GLN A 43 1.56 13.07 5.71
N LEU A 44 0.29 12.77 5.51
CA LEU A 44 -0.67 13.56 4.75
C LEU A 44 -1.72 14.14 5.71
N MET A 45 -2.20 15.34 5.40
CA MET A 45 -3.24 16.03 6.16
C MET A 45 -4.25 16.65 5.20
N ASP A 46 -5.52 16.62 5.58
CA ASP A 46 -6.58 17.32 4.84
C ASP A 46 -6.26 18.81 4.68
N GLY A 47 -6.61 19.34 3.51
CA GLY A 47 -6.58 20.77 3.23
C GLY A 47 -7.93 21.44 3.51
N SER A 48 -8.00 22.74 3.21
CA SER A 48 -9.26 23.47 3.21
C SER A 48 -10.10 23.18 1.97
N ALA A 49 -11.37 23.61 1.98
CA ALA A 49 -12.25 23.51 0.81
C ALA A 49 -11.71 24.31 -0.40
N GLU A 50 -11.14 25.49 -0.16
CA GLU A 50 -10.50 26.31 -1.22
C GLU A 50 -9.28 25.59 -1.82
N GLU A 51 -8.48 24.92 -0.99
CA GLU A 51 -7.35 24.14 -1.48
C GLU A 51 -7.79 22.91 -2.27
N ALA A 52 -8.93 22.31 -1.91
CA ALA A 52 -9.51 21.20 -2.66
C ALA A 52 -9.94 21.62 -4.07
N GLU A 53 -10.45 22.85 -4.24
CA GLU A 53 -10.77 23.41 -5.57
C GLU A 53 -9.53 23.59 -6.46
N ALA A 54 -8.37 23.87 -5.85
CA ALA A 54 -7.09 23.94 -6.56
C ALA A 54 -6.55 22.56 -7.01
N GLY A 55 -7.21 21.47 -6.60
CA GLY A 55 -6.93 20.11 -7.05
C GLY A 55 -5.83 19.39 -6.27
N PHE A 56 -5.36 18.27 -6.83
CA PHE A 56 -4.35 17.44 -6.19
C PHE A 56 -2.94 18.03 -6.31
N MET A 57 -2.11 17.79 -5.30
CA MET A 57 -0.70 18.17 -5.34
C MET A 57 0.01 17.56 -6.55
N THR A 58 0.76 18.37 -7.31
CA THR A 58 1.54 17.88 -8.45
C THR A 58 2.70 16.99 -8.00
N ASN A 59 3.08 16.02 -8.84
CA ASN A 59 4.23 15.13 -8.58
C ASN A 59 5.52 15.93 -8.35
N ARG A 60 5.69 17.04 -9.10
CA ARG A 60 6.82 17.97 -8.95
C ARG A 60 6.87 18.63 -7.56
N LYS A 61 5.72 19.08 -7.03
CA LYS A 61 5.65 19.67 -5.68
C LYS A 61 5.95 18.60 -4.62
N PHE A 62 5.40 17.40 -4.78
CA PHE A 62 5.67 16.27 -3.88
C PHE A 62 7.17 15.92 -3.84
N LEU A 63 7.81 15.74 -5.00
CA LEU A 63 9.25 15.45 -5.09
C LEU A 63 10.10 16.55 -4.46
N ALA A 64 9.75 17.83 -4.67
CA ALA A 64 10.48 18.94 -4.05
C ALA A 64 10.42 18.92 -2.50
N ILE A 65 9.31 18.44 -1.92
CA ILE A 65 9.17 18.25 -0.47
C ILE A 65 10.03 17.06 -0.03
N TYR A 66 9.91 15.93 -0.72
CA TYR A 66 10.68 14.72 -0.44
C TYR A 66 12.19 14.99 -0.49
N ASP A 67 12.70 15.62 -1.56
CA ASP A 67 14.12 15.93 -1.73
C ASP A 67 14.67 16.83 -0.63
N ARG A 68 13.84 17.74 -0.10
CA ARG A 68 14.21 18.61 1.02
C ARG A 68 14.38 17.81 2.31
N ALA A 69 13.54 16.80 2.53
CA ALA A 69 13.63 15.91 3.67
C ALA A 69 14.80 14.94 3.51
N ALA A 70 14.95 14.31 2.34
CA ALA A 70 16.01 13.36 2.01
C ALA A 70 17.43 13.94 2.15
N LYS A 71 17.61 15.25 1.96
CA LYS A 71 18.89 15.94 2.19
C LYS A 71 19.29 16.04 3.68
N ARG A 72 18.34 15.85 4.60
CA ARG A 72 18.56 16.03 6.04
C ARG A 72 18.31 14.77 6.85
N LEU A 73 17.55 13.83 6.31
CA LEU A 73 17.18 12.58 6.96
C LEU A 73 17.87 11.40 6.27
N PRO A 74 18.21 10.34 7.01
CA PRO A 74 18.83 9.13 6.46
C PRO A 74 17.78 8.23 5.79
N VAL A 75 17.03 8.77 4.83
CA VAL A 75 16.16 7.96 3.96
C VAL A 75 17.02 7.05 3.09
N GLN A 76 16.50 5.87 2.75
CA GLN A 76 17.21 4.89 1.94
C GLN A 76 16.32 4.48 0.78
N ASP A 77 16.90 4.31 -0.40
CA ASP A 77 16.16 3.93 -1.61
C ASP A 77 15.45 2.56 -1.44
N ALA A 78 16.03 1.67 -0.64
CA ALA A 78 15.47 0.35 -0.33
C ALA A 78 14.44 0.35 0.82
N ALA A 79 14.20 1.50 1.48
CA ALA A 79 13.23 1.59 2.57
C ALA A 79 11.80 1.47 2.03
N GLU A 80 10.95 0.73 2.72
CA GLU A 80 9.54 0.63 2.36
C GLU A 80 8.86 2.00 2.53
N VAL A 81 8.08 2.43 1.54
CA VAL A 81 7.35 3.70 1.62
C VAL A 81 5.98 3.48 2.24
N ARG A 82 5.66 4.29 3.25
CA ARG A 82 4.35 4.36 3.90
C ARG A 82 3.72 5.71 3.66
N PHE A 83 2.40 5.73 3.51
CA PHE A 83 1.62 6.97 3.62
C PHE A 83 0.84 6.94 4.92
N GLU A 84 1.08 7.91 5.79
CA GLU A 84 0.33 8.09 7.03
C GLU A 84 -0.80 9.08 6.79
N TYR A 85 -2.04 8.66 7.03
CA TYR A 85 -3.19 9.53 6.84
C TYR A 85 -4.33 9.16 7.80
N GLY A 86 -5.04 10.18 8.25
CA GLY A 86 -6.28 10.12 9.01
C GLY A 86 -6.81 11.54 9.21
N ASN A 87 -7.98 11.66 9.82
CA ASN A 87 -8.63 12.93 10.09
C ASN A 87 -9.52 12.87 11.35
N SER A 88 -10.38 13.87 11.56
CA SER A 88 -11.26 13.93 12.73
C SER A 88 -12.25 12.76 12.83
N TYR A 89 -12.49 12.03 11.73
CA TYR A 89 -13.43 10.91 11.66
C TYR A 89 -12.73 9.55 11.55
N THR A 90 -11.49 9.53 11.05
CA THR A 90 -10.74 8.29 10.78
C THR A 90 -9.38 8.34 11.48
N PRO A 91 -9.04 7.34 12.30
CA PRO A 91 -7.73 7.29 12.93
C PRO A 91 -6.61 7.35 11.90
N ALA A 92 -5.52 8.03 12.25
CA ALA A 92 -4.32 8.03 11.42
C ALA A 92 -3.73 6.62 11.37
N LEU A 93 -3.58 6.08 10.16
CA LEU A 93 -2.96 4.79 9.88
C LEU A 93 -1.79 4.98 8.91
N GLN A 94 -0.78 4.11 9.02
CA GLN A 94 0.29 4.00 8.04
C GLN A 94 -0.08 2.95 7.00
N TYR A 95 -0.53 3.41 5.84
CA TYR A 95 -0.93 2.56 4.73
C TYR A 95 0.30 2.07 3.95
N HIS A 96 0.25 0.81 3.52
CA HIS A 96 1.22 0.24 2.59
C HIS A 96 0.93 0.73 1.17
N VAL A 97 1.97 0.91 0.36
CA VAL A 97 1.83 1.08 -1.08
C VAL A 97 1.75 -0.29 -1.74
N THR A 98 0.67 -0.54 -2.49
CA THR A 98 0.52 -1.76 -3.29
C THR A 98 1.24 -1.62 -4.62
N HIS A 99 0.90 -0.57 -5.37
CA HIS A 99 1.50 -0.23 -6.65
C HIS A 99 1.18 1.23 -6.98
N THR A 100 1.78 1.73 -8.06
CA THR A 100 1.54 3.08 -8.56
C THR A 100 1.15 3.03 -10.02
N GLU A 101 0.15 3.81 -10.40
CA GLU A 101 -0.29 3.98 -11.78
C GLU A 101 0.15 5.36 -12.28
N MET A 102 0.85 5.39 -13.42
CA MET A 102 1.28 6.62 -14.06
C MET A 102 0.37 6.94 -15.25
N LEU A 103 -0.36 8.04 -15.16
CA LEU A 103 -1.24 8.57 -16.21
C LEU A 103 -0.67 9.89 -16.74
N PRO A 104 -1.10 10.37 -17.92
CA PRO A 104 -0.50 11.55 -18.56
C PRO A 104 -0.43 12.80 -17.67
N GLU A 105 -1.44 13.04 -16.82
CA GLU A 105 -1.54 14.25 -16.00
C GLU A 105 -1.59 13.97 -14.49
N ARG A 106 -1.56 12.71 -14.08
CA ARG A 106 -1.63 12.33 -12.67
C ARG A 106 -0.92 11.01 -12.40
N MET A 107 -0.48 10.85 -11.16
CA MET A 107 0.00 9.58 -10.63
C MET A 107 -0.95 9.15 -9.52
N ILE A 108 -1.38 7.90 -9.55
CA ILE A 108 -2.22 7.29 -8.52
C ILE A 108 -1.35 6.35 -7.70
N VAL A 109 -1.40 6.49 -6.39
CA VAL A 109 -0.76 5.60 -5.43
C VAL A 109 -1.85 4.73 -4.82
N HIS A 110 -1.80 3.43 -5.10
CA HIS A 110 -2.75 2.47 -4.56
C HIS A 110 -2.27 1.98 -3.21
N LEU A 111 -3.12 2.15 -2.21
CA LEU A 111 -2.87 1.86 -0.81
C LEU A 111 -3.63 0.62 -0.36
N HIS A 112 -3.09 -0.06 0.66
CA HIS A 112 -3.82 -1.03 1.44
C HIS A 112 -3.64 -0.78 2.94
N THR A 113 -4.62 -1.20 3.73
CA THR A 113 -4.59 -1.06 5.19
C THR A 113 -3.45 -1.88 5.81
N PRO A 114 -2.84 -1.39 6.91
CA PRO A 114 -1.91 -2.21 7.67
C PRO A 114 -2.63 -3.43 8.24
N GLY A 115 -1.98 -4.60 8.15
CA GLY A 115 -2.47 -5.86 8.70
C GLY A 115 -1.53 -6.37 9.79
N VAL A 116 -2.05 -7.24 10.65
CA VAL A 116 -1.26 -7.97 11.64
C VAL A 116 -1.22 -9.45 11.27
N GLN A 117 -0.03 -10.03 11.22
CA GLN A 117 0.15 -11.45 10.99
C GLN A 117 1.25 -11.99 11.90
N CYS A 118 1.03 -13.17 12.48
CA CYS A 118 2.06 -13.92 13.16
C CYS A 118 3.04 -14.49 12.13
N LYS A 119 4.26 -13.96 12.08
CA LYS A 119 5.32 -14.42 11.15
C LYS A 119 5.87 -15.82 11.49
N ALA A 120 5.63 -16.32 12.69
CA ALA A 120 6.04 -17.65 13.15
C ALA A 120 4.84 -18.61 13.28
N GLY A 121 3.86 -18.49 12.38
CA GLY A 121 2.57 -19.22 12.47
C GLY A 121 2.72 -20.73 12.70
N GLU A 122 3.66 -21.39 12.02
CA GLU A 122 3.94 -22.82 12.19
C GLU A 122 4.50 -23.17 13.58
N ALA A 123 5.41 -22.34 14.12
CA ALA A 123 6.00 -22.56 15.44
C ALA A 123 5.05 -22.17 16.59
N CYS A 124 4.15 -21.21 16.35
CA CYS A 124 3.18 -20.71 17.33
C CYS A 124 1.82 -21.46 17.27
N GLY A 125 1.74 -22.60 16.56
CA GLY A 125 0.58 -23.50 16.58
C GLY A 125 -0.68 -22.93 15.93
N LEU A 126 -0.54 -21.93 15.06
CA LEU A 126 -1.67 -21.44 14.26
C LEU A 126 -2.06 -22.50 13.24
N PRO A 127 -3.36 -22.68 12.96
CA PRO A 127 -3.78 -23.58 11.89
C PRO A 127 -3.12 -23.13 10.59
N ALA A 128 -2.43 -24.05 9.91
CA ALA A 128 -1.86 -23.77 8.61
C ALA A 128 -3.01 -23.36 7.68
N ASP A 129 -2.87 -22.20 7.02
CA ASP A 129 -3.73 -21.86 5.91
C ASP A 129 -3.56 -22.97 4.88
N LYS A 130 -4.55 -23.86 4.78
CA LYS A 130 -4.62 -24.79 3.66
C LYS A 130 -4.85 -23.92 2.44
N ALA A 131 -3.77 -23.50 1.80
CA ALA A 131 -3.82 -23.16 0.39
C ALA A 131 -4.56 -24.32 -0.27
N ALA A 132 -5.76 -24.03 -0.79
CA ALA A 132 -6.44 -24.99 -1.62
C ALA A 132 -5.53 -25.20 -2.83
N GLU A 133 -4.71 -26.24 -2.77
CA GLU A 133 -4.15 -26.86 -3.96
C GLU A 133 -5.36 -27.28 -4.78
N ALA A 134 -5.80 -26.39 -5.67
CA ALA A 134 -6.56 -26.77 -6.83
C ALA A 134 -5.60 -27.58 -7.70
N ASP A 135 -5.46 -28.85 -7.33
CA ASP A 135 -4.78 -29.87 -8.11
C ASP A 135 -5.58 -30.02 -9.40
N CYS A 136 -5.19 -29.25 -10.40
CA CYS A 136 -5.69 -29.40 -11.77
C CYS A 136 -5.12 -30.69 -12.34
N ALA A 137 -5.60 -31.84 -11.84
CA ALA A 137 -5.33 -33.12 -12.44
C ALA A 137 -6.02 -33.17 -13.82
N PRO A 138 -5.30 -33.52 -14.90
CA PRO A 138 -5.81 -33.47 -16.28
C PRO A 138 -6.97 -34.44 -16.54
N GLU A 139 -7.30 -35.32 -15.59
CA GLU A 139 -8.38 -36.30 -15.70
C GLU A 139 -9.70 -35.84 -15.06
N SER A 140 -9.74 -34.65 -14.45
CA SER A 140 -10.93 -34.13 -13.75
C SER A 140 -12.03 -33.55 -14.65
N GLY A 141 -11.93 -33.70 -15.98
CA GLY A 141 -13.04 -33.45 -16.90
C GLY A 141 -13.49 -31.98 -17.05
N CYS A 142 -12.77 -31.01 -16.48
CA CYS A 142 -13.17 -29.60 -16.51
C CYS A 142 -12.88 -28.90 -17.87
N CYS A 143 -12.04 -29.50 -18.72
CA CYS A 143 -11.61 -28.93 -20.01
C CYS A 143 -11.72 -29.94 -21.16
N THR A 144 -12.90 -30.49 -21.44
CA THR A 144 -13.15 -31.09 -22.76
C THR A 144 -13.77 -30.07 -23.70
N PRO A 145 -13.22 -29.84 -24.91
CA PRO A 145 -13.87 -28.99 -25.89
C PRO A 145 -15.24 -29.58 -26.24
N GLN A 146 -16.28 -28.79 -26.07
CA GLN A 146 -17.65 -29.16 -26.38
C GLN A 146 -17.77 -29.46 -27.88
N ALA A 147 -18.39 -30.59 -28.23
CA ALA A 147 -18.61 -30.97 -29.62
C ALA A 147 -19.46 -29.89 -30.34
N PRO A 148 -19.21 -29.62 -31.64
CA PRO A 148 -19.93 -28.58 -32.35
C PRO A 148 -21.42 -28.93 -32.50
N ILE A 149 -22.28 -27.98 -32.12
CA ILE A 149 -23.73 -28.08 -32.23
C ILE A 149 -24.11 -28.03 -33.72
N SER A 150 -24.76 -29.07 -34.22
CA SER A 150 -25.41 -29.04 -35.53
C SER A 150 -26.77 -28.36 -35.39
N LEU A 151 -26.96 -27.25 -36.11
CA LEU A 151 -28.25 -26.57 -36.24
C LEU A 151 -29.03 -27.22 -37.38
N SER A 152 -30.23 -27.70 -37.07
CA SER A 152 -31.27 -28.12 -38.02
C SER A 152 -32.53 -27.34 -37.78
#